data_AF-A0A6G7ZK94-F1
#
_entry.id   AF-A0A6G7ZK94-F1
#
_cell.length_a   1.000
_cell.length_b   1.000
_cell.length_c   1.000
_cell.angle_alpha   90.00
_cell.angle_beta   90.00
_cell.angle_gamma   90.00
#
_symmetry.space_group_name_H-M   'P 1'
#
loop_
_entity.id
_entity.type
_entity.pdbx_description
1 polymer ?
#
loop_
_entity_poly.entity_id
_entity_poly.type
_entity_poly.pdbx_seq_one_letter_code
_entity_poly.pdbx_strand_id
1 'polypeptide(L)'
;MLAMILAAAGFVAAPSAKADVCSKLTRDFAENEIGYSIMRELDEKVLASNQQYAAATGDTSMMRSATASLTATDSKFKQEGDRITTLLIGHGCTPPDHVTSHLTYRRAIQECATAKGTTLETERCAAVRDAGKPKQ
;
A
#
# COMPACT_ATOMS: atom_id res chain seq x y z
N MET A 1 36.58 30.72 46.20
CA MET A 1 36.25 31.41 44.94
C MET A 1 36.19 30.37 43.83
N LEU A 2 35.11 30.46 43.05
CA LEU A 2 34.83 29.87 41.74
C LEU A 2 34.85 28.33 41.58
N ALA A 3 33.63 27.81 41.47
CA ALA A 3 33.26 26.54 40.87
C ALA A 3 33.59 26.53 39.37
N MET A 4 34.17 25.42 38.90
CA MET A 4 34.11 25.04 37.49
C MET A 4 32.99 24.01 37.34
N ILE A 5 31.82 24.49 36.93
CA ILE A 5 30.69 23.65 36.56
C ILE A 5 31.02 23.06 35.19
N LEU A 6 31.23 21.75 35.16
CA LEU A 6 31.25 20.95 33.94
C LEU A 6 29.88 21.07 33.28
N ALA A 7 29.79 21.93 32.26
CA ALA A 7 28.63 21.96 31.38
C ALA A 7 28.68 20.71 30.48
N ALA A 8 28.13 19.60 30.98
CA ALA A 8 27.69 18.51 30.13
C ALA A 8 26.50 19.04 29.32
N ALA A 9 26.79 19.73 28.22
CA ALA A 9 25.81 20.07 27.20
C ALA A 9 25.29 18.73 26.66
N GLY A 10 24.13 18.31 27.17
CA GLY A 10 23.39 17.18 26.65
C GLY A 10 23.14 17.45 25.18
N PHE A 11 23.82 16.69 24.32
CA PHE A 11 23.44 16.53 22.94
C PHE A 11 22.02 15.97 22.96
N VAL A 12 21.03 16.86 22.78
CA VAL A 12 19.67 16.45 22.48
C VAL A 12 19.76 15.84 21.09
N ALA A 13 19.99 14.53 21.03
CA ALA A 13 19.98 13.79 19.79
C ALA A 13 18.60 14.01 19.17
N ALA A 14 18.55 14.86 18.15
CA ALA A 14 17.36 15.01 17.35
C ALA A 14 16.97 13.60 16.88
N PRO A 15 15.76 13.10 17.18
CA PRO A 15 15.33 11.84 16.59
C PRO A 15 15.55 11.96 15.10
N SER A 16 16.27 11.00 14.50
CA SER A 16 16.58 11.07 13.07
C SER A 16 15.26 11.19 12.33
N ALA A 17 14.99 12.34 11.68
CA ALA A 17 13.71 12.63 11.03
C ALA A 17 13.25 11.50 10.09
N LYS A 18 14.21 10.73 9.56
CA LYS A 18 13.99 9.53 8.76
C LYS A 18 13.19 8.42 9.46
N ALA A 19 13.44 8.15 10.75
CA ALA A 19 12.75 7.09 11.49
C ALA A 19 11.26 7.40 11.69
N ASP A 20 10.94 8.67 11.98
CA ASP A 20 9.55 9.14 12.14
C ASP A 20 8.79 9.11 10.81
N VAL A 21 9.44 9.56 9.72
CA VAL A 21 8.88 9.49 8.37
C VAL A 21 8.59 8.05 7.94
N CYS A 22 9.52 7.11 8.16
CA CYS A 22 9.31 5.71 7.79
C CYS A 22 8.17 5.06 8.61
N SER A 23 8.09 5.35 9.91
CA SER A 23 7.00 4.87 10.78
C SER A 23 5.64 5.37 10.29
N LYS A 24 5.54 6.66 9.95
CA LYS A 24 4.32 7.25 9.39
C LYS A 24 3.93 6.59 8.07
N LEU A 25 4.86 6.51 7.11
CA LEU A 25 4.55 5.97 5.78
C LEU A 25 4.15 4.49 5.83
N THR A 26 4.74 3.71 6.75
CA THR A 26 4.34 2.31 6.99
C THR A 26 2.91 2.25 7.53
N ARG A 27 2.54 3.14 8.45
CA ARG A 27 1.17 3.24 8.96
C ARG A 27 0.19 3.67 7.88
N ASP A 28 0.52 4.70 7.11
CA ASP A 28 -0.31 5.17 6.00
C ASP A 28 -0.58 4.02 5.00
N PHE A 29 0.44 3.20 4.71
CA PHE A 29 0.29 2.02 3.87
C PHE A 29 -0.70 1.01 4.47
N ALA A 30 -0.54 0.67 5.75
CA ALA A 30 -1.43 -0.26 6.43
C ALA A 30 -2.88 0.25 6.49
N GLU A 31 -3.09 1.55 6.72
CA GLU A 31 -4.42 2.18 6.73
C GLU A 31 -5.07 2.14 5.33
N ASN A 32 -4.29 2.38 4.27
CA ASN A 32 -4.76 2.25 2.89
C ASN A 32 -5.21 0.80 2.59
N GLU A 33 -4.43 -0.19 3.02
CA GLU A 33 -4.76 -1.62 2.86
C GLU A 33 -6.05 -2.01 3.58
N ILE A 34 -6.20 -1.58 4.83
CA ILE A 34 -7.42 -1.83 5.63
C ILE A 34 -8.63 -1.16 4.97
N GLY A 35 -8.49 0.12 4.60
CA GLY A 35 -9.55 0.87 3.94
C GLY A 35 -9.98 0.21 2.62
N TYR A 36 -9.02 -0.27 1.84
CA TYR A 36 -9.29 -0.98 0.59
C TYR A 36 -10.09 -2.26 0.83
N SER A 37 -9.65 -3.10 1.78
CA SER A 37 -10.34 -4.36 2.09
C SER A 37 -11.80 -4.12 2.48
N ILE A 38 -12.06 -3.14 3.35
CA ILE A 38 -13.40 -2.82 3.84
C ILE A 38 -14.28 -2.31 2.70
N MET A 39 -13.80 -1.33 1.94
CA MET A 39 -14.58 -0.68 0.88
C MET A 39 -14.87 -1.66 -0.26
N ARG A 40 -13.89 -2.48 -0.63
CA ARG A 40 -14.06 -3.46 -1.69
C ARG A 40 -15.03 -4.57 -1.30
N GLU A 41 -14.94 -5.09 -0.08
CA GLU A 41 -15.90 -6.10 0.40
C GLU A 41 -17.34 -5.55 0.38
N LEU A 42 -17.52 -4.27 0.72
CA LEU A 42 -18.81 -3.60 0.63
C LEU A 42 -19.30 -3.49 -0.82
N ASP A 43 -18.46 -3.03 -1.75
CA ASP A 43 -18.79 -2.92 -3.16
C ASP A 43 -19.14 -4.29 -3.78
N GLU A 44 -18.40 -5.35 -3.42
CA GLU A 44 -18.67 -6.72 -3.86
C GLU A 44 -20.02 -7.24 -3.35
N LYS A 45 -20.38 -6.94 -2.09
CA LYS A 45 -21.70 -7.27 -1.52
C LYS A 45 -22.83 -6.52 -2.23
N VAL A 46 -22.64 -5.23 -2.52
CA VAL A 46 -23.63 -4.43 -3.27
C VAL A 46 -23.79 -4.98 -4.69
N LEU A 47 -22.69 -5.30 -5.37
CA LEU A 47 -22.73 -5.90 -6.71
C LEU A 47 -23.48 -7.23 -6.69
N ALA A 48 -23.19 -8.12 -5.73
CA ALA A 48 -23.89 -9.39 -5.58
C ALA A 48 -25.40 -9.20 -5.29
N SER A 49 -25.76 -8.24 -4.43
CA SER A 49 -27.16 -7.89 -4.16
C SER A 49 -27.87 -7.40 -5.42
N ASN A 50 -27.22 -6.55 -6.21
CA ASN A 50 -27.79 -6.04 -7.46
C ASN A 50 -27.93 -7.14 -8.52
N GLN A 51 -27.01 -8.11 -8.57
CA GLN A 51 -27.13 -9.28 -9.44
C GLN A 51 -28.35 -10.13 -9.07
N GLN A 52 -28.58 -10.36 -7.77
CA GLN A 52 -29.76 -11.09 -7.30
C GLN A 52 -31.07 -10.35 -7.63
N TYR A 53 -31.10 -9.03 -7.41
CA TYR A 53 -32.24 -8.20 -7.79
C TYR A 53 -32.52 -8.25 -9.29
N ALA A 54 -31.48 -8.12 -10.12
CA ALA A 54 -31.61 -8.20 -11.58
C ALA A 54 -32.09 -9.58 -12.04
N ALA A 55 -31.63 -10.67 -11.41
CA ALA A 55 -32.09 -12.02 -11.71
C ALA A 55 -33.57 -12.22 -11.33
N ALA A 56 -34.04 -11.59 -10.26
CA ALA A 56 -35.44 -11.70 -9.81
C ALA A 56 -36.41 -10.81 -10.59
N THR A 57 -35.96 -9.64 -11.05
CA THR A 57 -36.84 -8.61 -11.64
C THR A 57 -36.63 -8.39 -13.14
N GLY A 58 -35.50 -8.81 -13.69
CA GLY A 58 -35.06 -8.48 -15.05
C GLY A 58 -34.49 -7.06 -15.20
N ASP A 59 -34.46 -6.25 -14.13
CA ASP A 59 -33.95 -4.88 -14.16
C ASP A 59 -32.44 -4.84 -13.87
N THR A 60 -31.65 -4.45 -14.88
CA THR A 60 -30.19 -4.34 -14.79
C THR A 60 -29.69 -2.90 -14.59
N SER A 61 -30.58 -1.92 -14.37
CA SER A 61 -30.22 -0.49 -14.29
C SER A 61 -29.16 -0.21 -13.22
N MET A 62 -29.21 -0.93 -12.10
CA MET A 62 -28.32 -0.76 -10.95
C MET A 62 -26.95 -1.43 -11.11
N MET A 63 -26.78 -2.34 -12.08
CA MET A 63 -25.55 -3.11 -12.28
C MET A 63 -24.38 -2.23 -12.69
N ARG A 64 -24.62 -1.27 -13.60
CA ARG A 64 -23.56 -0.38 -14.11
C ARG A 64 -22.96 0.47 -12.99
N SER A 65 -23.81 1.00 -12.11
CA SER A 65 -23.37 1.83 -10.99
C SER A 65 -22.55 1.04 -9.97
N ALA A 66 -22.98 -0.18 -9.63
CA ALA A 66 -22.23 -1.04 -8.70
C ALA A 66 -20.86 -1.45 -9.25
N THR A 67 -20.78 -1.85 -10.53
CA THR A 67 -19.50 -2.17 -11.18
C THR A 67 -18.58 -0.95 -11.27
N ALA A 68 -19.15 0.23 -11.54
CA ALA A 68 -18.38 1.48 -11.55
C ALA A 68 -17.84 1.84 -10.15
N SER A 69 -18.61 1.61 -9.09
CA SER A 69 -18.17 1.81 -7.70
C SER A 69 -16.98 0.93 -7.37
N LEU A 70 -17.07 -0.38 -7.62
CA LEU A 70 -15.98 -1.32 -7.41
C LEU A 70 -14.70 -0.91 -8.15
N THR A 71 -14.83 -0.51 -9.42
CA THR A 71 -13.70 -0.05 -10.24
C THR A 71 -13.09 1.25 -9.70
N ALA A 72 -13.91 2.17 -9.20
CA ALA A 72 -13.45 3.41 -8.60
C ALA A 72 -12.71 3.16 -7.27
N THR A 73 -13.21 2.24 -6.44
CA THR A 73 -12.54 1.79 -5.22
C THR A 73 -11.17 1.19 -5.55
N ASP A 74 -11.12 0.24 -6.49
CA ASP A 74 -9.87 -0.36 -6.97
C ASP A 74 -8.87 0.70 -7.44
N SER A 75 -9.32 1.66 -8.24
CA SER A 75 -8.45 2.70 -8.80
C SER A 75 -7.91 3.64 -7.71
N LYS A 76 -8.78 4.08 -6.79
CA LYS A 76 -8.42 5.02 -5.71
C LYS A 76 -7.35 4.42 -4.80
N PHE A 77 -7.60 3.23 -4.28
CA PHE A 77 -6.70 2.61 -3.30
C PHE A 77 -5.40 2.11 -3.95
N LYS A 78 -5.44 1.73 -5.23
CA LYS A 78 -4.22 1.48 -6.00
C LYS A 78 -3.37 2.75 -6.15
N GLN A 79 -3.96 3.85 -6.60
CA GLN A 79 -3.23 5.11 -6.79
C GLN A 79 -2.59 5.59 -5.49
N GLU A 80 -3.32 5.50 -4.38
CA GLU A 80 -2.82 5.92 -3.07
C GLU A 80 -1.71 4.99 -2.54
N GLY A 81 -1.86 3.67 -2.69
CA GLY A 81 -0.81 2.73 -2.32
C GLY A 81 0.46 2.85 -3.17
N ASP A 82 0.34 3.10 -4.48
CA ASP A 82 1.48 3.40 -5.36
C ASP A 82 2.22 4.66 -4.89
N ARG A 83 1.45 5.70 -4.49
CA ARG A 83 1.99 6.96 -3.96
C ARG A 83 2.76 6.74 -2.66
N ILE A 84 2.18 6.02 -1.70
CA ILE A 84 2.82 5.72 -0.41
C ILE A 84 4.08 4.86 -0.61
N THR A 85 4.02 3.86 -1.50
CA THR A 85 5.17 3.02 -1.83
C THR A 85 6.32 3.81 -2.44
N THR A 86 6.00 4.74 -3.35
CA THR A 86 6.99 5.65 -3.94
C THR A 86 7.68 6.50 -2.86
N LEU A 87 6.91 6.98 -1.88
CA LEU A 87 7.46 7.74 -0.75
C LEU A 87 8.34 6.85 0.16
N LEU A 88 7.92 5.63 0.46
CA LEU A 88 8.72 4.67 1.23
C LEU A 88 10.09 4.44 0.57
N ILE A 89 10.10 4.15 -0.73
CA ILE A 89 11.34 3.95 -1.50
C ILE A 89 12.19 5.23 -1.56
N GLY A 90 11.56 6.38 -1.80
CA GLY A 90 12.23 7.68 -1.86
C GLY A 90 12.93 8.05 -0.56
N HIS A 91 12.33 7.73 0.58
CA HIS A 91 12.91 7.93 1.91
C HIS A 91 13.81 6.77 2.38
N GLY A 92 14.01 5.73 1.58
CA GLY A 92 14.82 4.56 1.92
C GLY A 92 14.25 3.76 3.10
N CYS A 93 12.93 3.73 3.22
CA CYS A 93 12.18 2.92 4.15
C CYS A 93 11.88 1.55 3.52
N THR A 94 11.85 0.50 4.32
CA THR A 94 11.46 -0.85 3.87
C THR A 94 9.93 -0.92 3.76
N PRO A 95 9.37 -1.29 2.59
CA PRO A 95 7.94 -1.54 2.47
C PRO A 95 7.49 -2.72 3.34
N PRO A 96 6.25 -2.74 3.85
CA PRO A 96 5.76 -3.85 4.65
C PRO A 96 5.71 -5.17 3.85
N ASP A 97 6.19 -6.26 4.45
CA ASP A 97 6.18 -7.60 3.82
C ASP A 97 4.77 -8.20 3.67
N HIS A 98 3.81 -7.72 4.45
CA HIS A 98 2.42 -8.19 4.47
C HIS A 98 1.54 -7.22 3.69
N VAL A 99 1.43 -7.44 2.39
CA VAL A 99 0.42 -6.75 1.58
C VAL A 99 -0.78 -7.66 1.44
N THR A 100 -1.85 -7.30 2.13
CA THR A 100 -3.10 -8.07 2.21
C THR A 100 -4.06 -7.74 1.07
N SER A 101 -3.90 -6.59 0.42
CA SER A 101 -4.62 -6.16 -0.78
C SER A 101 -4.08 -6.82 -2.05
N HIS A 102 -4.99 -7.37 -2.84
CA HIS A 102 -4.73 -7.97 -4.14
C HIS A 102 -4.24 -6.99 -5.23
N LEU A 103 -4.32 -5.66 -5.02
CA LEU A 103 -3.98 -4.67 -6.07
C LEU A 103 -2.68 -3.90 -5.84
N THR A 104 -2.27 -3.67 -4.59
CA THR A 104 -1.21 -2.69 -4.27
C THR A 104 0.19 -3.29 -4.22
N TYR A 105 0.31 -4.62 -4.11
CA TYR A 105 1.62 -5.31 -4.15
C TYR A 105 1.48 -6.80 -4.44
N ARG A 106 0.34 -7.43 -4.09
CA ARG A 106 0.09 -8.85 -4.41
C ARG A 106 0.17 -9.14 -5.90
N ARG A 107 -0.27 -8.21 -6.76
CA ARG A 107 -0.14 -8.35 -8.22
C ARG A 107 1.32 -8.30 -8.66
N ALA A 108 2.13 -7.37 -8.16
CA ALA A 108 3.57 -7.32 -8.47
C ALA A 108 4.32 -8.55 -7.92
N ILE A 109 3.99 -9.02 -6.72
CA ILE A 109 4.52 -10.27 -6.15
C ILE A 109 4.05 -11.47 -6.96
N GLN A 110 2.78 -11.56 -7.36
CA GLN A 110 2.25 -12.65 -8.17
C GLN A 110 2.84 -12.64 -9.57
N GLU A 111 2.92 -11.48 -10.22
CA GLU A 111 3.56 -11.30 -11.53
C GLU A 111 5.05 -11.63 -11.46
N CYS A 112 5.73 -11.27 -10.37
CA CYS A 112 7.10 -11.68 -10.12
C CYS A 112 7.21 -13.19 -9.87
N ALA A 113 6.36 -13.77 -9.02
CA ALA A 113 6.34 -15.21 -8.71
C ALA A 113 6.03 -16.07 -9.94
N THR A 114 5.14 -15.62 -10.82
CA THR A 114 4.85 -16.27 -12.11
C THR A 114 5.93 -16.03 -13.16
N ALA A 115 6.66 -14.91 -13.09
CA ALA A 115 7.77 -14.62 -14.00
C ALA A 115 9.09 -15.28 -13.59
N LYS A 116 9.20 -15.82 -12.37
CA LYS A 116 10.42 -16.45 -11.86
C LYS A 116 10.86 -17.62 -12.75
N GLY A 117 12.11 -17.62 -13.19
CA GLY A 117 12.68 -18.59 -14.12
C GLY A 117 12.34 -18.33 -15.60
N THR A 118 11.65 -17.22 -15.92
CA THR A 118 11.34 -16.82 -17.29
C THR A 118 12.21 -15.64 -17.74
N THR A 119 12.19 -15.32 -19.03
CA THR A 119 12.88 -14.13 -19.58
C THR A 119 12.32 -12.80 -19.07
N LEU A 120 11.10 -12.80 -18.53
CA LEU A 120 10.41 -11.61 -18.01
C LEU A 120 10.62 -11.37 -16.52
N GLU A 121 11.38 -12.24 -15.83
CA GLU A 121 11.61 -12.15 -14.37
C GLU A 121 12.16 -10.78 -13.98
N THR A 122 13.21 -10.32 -14.66
CA THR A 122 13.89 -9.07 -14.32
C THR A 122 12.96 -7.87 -14.41
N GLU A 123 12.11 -7.81 -15.43
CA GLU A 123 11.15 -6.71 -15.64
C GLU A 123 10.03 -6.74 -14.59
N ARG A 124 9.40 -7.90 -14.39
CA ARG A 124 8.24 -8.05 -13.52
C ARG A 124 8.58 -8.08 -12.03
N CYS A 125 9.82 -8.43 -11.68
CA CYS A 125 10.31 -8.43 -10.31
C CYS A 125 11.06 -7.15 -9.90
N ALA A 126 11.26 -6.17 -10.79
CA ALA A 126 12.06 -4.99 -10.50
C ALA A 126 11.57 -4.24 -9.24
N ALA A 127 10.26 -3.99 -9.16
CA ALA A 127 9.62 -3.32 -8.03
C ALA A 127 9.72 -4.10 -6.69
N VAL A 128 9.84 -5.44 -6.76
CA VAL A 128 9.99 -6.32 -5.58
C VAL A 128 11.47 -6.40 -5.15
N ARG A 129 12.41 -6.48 -6.11
CA ARG A 129 13.86 -6.58 -5.83
C ARG A 129 14.42 -5.33 -5.17
N ASP A 130 13.96 -4.15 -5.60
CA ASP A 130 14.52 -2.88 -5.12
C ASP A 130 13.91 -2.43 -3.78
N ALA A 131 12.77 -3.00 -3.39
CA ALA A 131 12.17 -2.79 -2.07
C ALA A 131 12.96 -3.45 -0.92
N GLY A 132 13.73 -4.51 -1.21
CA GLY A 132 14.45 -5.29 -0.19
C GLY A 132 15.95 -4.99 -0.07
N LYS A 133 16.51 -4.10 -0.88
CA LYS A 133 17.95 -3.78 -0.83
C LYS A 133 18.21 -2.55 0.04
N PRO A 134 19.01 -2.65 1.12
CA PRO A 134 19.55 -1.46 1.75
C PRO A 134 20.42 -0.73 0.71
N LYS A 135 20.15 0.56 0.51
CA LYS A 135 21.00 1.40 -0.35
C LYS A 135 22.39 1.51 0.29
N GLN A 136 23.41 1.03 -0.44
CA GLN A 136 24.82 1.27 -0.13
C GLN A 136 25.14 2.76 -0.27
#